data_AF-A0A1X1MGV2-F1
#
_entry.id   AF-A0A1X1MGV2-F1
#
_cell.length_a   1.000
_cell.length_b   1.000
_cell.length_c   1.000
_cell.angle_alpha   90.00
_cell.angle_beta   90.00
_cell.angle_gamma   90.00
#
_symmetry.space_group_name_H-M   'P 1'
#
loop_
_entity.id
_entity.type
_entity.pdbx_description
1 polymer ?
#
loop_
_entity_poly.entity_id
_entity_poly.type
_entity_poly.pdbx_seq_one_letter_code
_entity_poly.pdbx_strand_id
1 'polypeptide(L)'
;MTPPKIPADLGTTSTEDLLARRRALAEAIGDPQWVLAGSLVEQHRRCGKPGCSCAGGDGHGPYAYFSPRQVERGRLRYVPARLVGLVRRYLDRCVEVEAALAEISAINVELLARRELT
;
A
#
# COMPACT_ATOMS: atom_id res chain seq x y z
N MET A 1 0.61 -9.69 -2.42
CA MET A 1 -0.02 -8.93 -1.33
C MET A 1 -0.91 -9.90 -0.61
N THR A 2 -0.68 -10.12 0.69
CA THR A 2 -1.58 -10.96 1.49
C THR A 2 -2.92 -10.23 1.54
N PRO A 3 -4.05 -10.89 1.25
CA PRO A 3 -5.35 -10.26 1.43
C PRO A 3 -5.47 -9.75 2.87
N PRO A 4 -6.12 -8.60 3.09
CA PRO A 4 -6.32 -8.10 4.44
C PRO A 4 -7.07 -9.17 5.24
N LYS A 5 -6.56 -9.44 6.45
CA LYS A 5 -7.17 -10.41 7.35
C LYS A 5 -8.47 -9.80 7.87
N ILE A 6 -9.58 -10.14 7.22
CA ILE A 6 -10.91 -9.90 7.77
C ILE A 6 -11.02 -10.73 9.04
N PRO A 7 -11.46 -10.17 10.18
CA PRO A 7 -11.69 -10.94 11.39
C PRO A 7 -12.60 -12.13 11.10
N ALA A 8 -12.17 -13.32 11.53
CA ALA A 8 -13.06 -14.46 11.51
C ALA A 8 -14.16 -14.21 12.55
N ASP A 9 -15.42 -14.27 12.10
CA ASP A 9 -16.64 -14.20 12.91
C ASP A 9 -17.28 -12.81 13.15
N LEU A 10 -17.52 -12.07 12.06
CA LEU A 10 -18.40 -10.89 12.11
C LEU A 10 -19.85 -11.25 12.46
N GLY A 11 -20.28 -12.50 12.18
CA GLY A 11 -21.65 -12.97 12.36
C GLY A 11 -22.09 -13.08 13.83
N THR A 12 -21.19 -13.39 14.75
CA THR A 12 -21.50 -13.41 16.20
C THR A 12 -21.24 -12.08 16.91
N THR A 13 -20.58 -11.13 16.26
CA THR A 13 -20.28 -9.81 16.83
C THR A 13 -21.56 -8.97 16.91
N SER A 14 -21.77 -8.25 18.02
CA SER A 14 -22.95 -7.39 18.18
C SER A 14 -22.93 -6.23 17.18
N THR A 15 -24.10 -5.70 16.84
CA THR A 15 -24.22 -4.56 15.92
C THR A 15 -23.54 -3.31 16.46
N GLU A 16 -23.61 -3.09 17.78
CA GLU A 16 -22.91 -1.98 18.44
C GLU A 16 -21.39 -2.09 18.28
N ASP A 17 -20.84 -3.29 18.50
CA ASP A 17 -19.41 -3.56 18.35
C ASP A 17 -18.95 -3.43 16.89
N LEU A 18 -19.76 -3.90 15.93
CA LEU A 18 -19.49 -3.73 14.51
C LEU A 18 -19.43 -2.23 14.13
N LEU A 19 -20.39 -1.43 14.60
CA LEU A 19 -20.41 0.01 14.35
C LEU A 19 -19.23 0.72 15.03
N ALA A 20 -18.87 0.32 16.25
CA ALA A 20 -17.71 0.86 16.97
C ALA A 20 -16.40 0.53 16.24
N ARG A 21 -16.24 -0.72 15.80
CA ARG A 21 -15.07 -1.18 15.02
C ARG A 21 -14.97 -0.43 13.70
N ARG A 22 -16.08 -0.26 12.98
CA ARG A 22 -16.13 0.51 11.73
C ARG A 22 -15.66 1.95 11.93
N ARG A 23 -16.10 2.62 13.00
CA ARG A 23 -15.65 3.98 13.34
C ARG A 23 -14.16 4.03 13.63
N ALA A 24 -13.66 3.12 14.47
CA ALA A 24 -12.24 3.03 14.79
C ALA A 24 -11.36 2.80 13.55
N LEU A 25 -11.80 1.95 12.61
CA LEU A 25 -11.11 1.73 11.34
C LEU A 25 -11.11 2.99 10.46
N ALA A 26 -12.24 3.70 10.39
CA ALA A 26 -12.34 4.95 9.63
C ALA A 26 -11.42 6.04 10.21
N GLU A 27 -11.33 6.14 11.53
CA GLU A 27 -10.39 7.03 12.22
C GLU A 27 -8.94 6.62 11.95
N ALA A 28 -8.65 5.31 11.97
CA ALA A 28 -7.31 4.78 11.68
C ALA A 28 -6.87 5.00 10.22
N ILE A 29 -7.80 5.16 9.27
CA ILE A 29 -7.50 5.58 7.88
C ILE A 29 -6.96 7.02 7.82
N GLY A 30 -7.28 7.86 8.81
CA GLY A 30 -6.76 9.21 8.92
C GLY A 30 -6.87 9.98 7.60
N ASP A 31 -5.78 10.63 7.19
CA ASP A 31 -5.75 11.45 5.99
C ASP A 31 -5.25 10.68 4.75
N PRO A 32 -6.10 10.48 3.72
CA PRO A 32 -5.76 9.68 2.55
C PRO A 32 -4.78 10.38 1.60
N GLN A 33 -4.44 11.67 1.79
CA GLN A 33 -3.49 12.37 0.91
C GLN A 33 -2.06 11.78 0.98
N TRP A 34 -1.78 10.99 2.02
CA TRP A 34 -0.48 10.36 2.28
C TRP A 34 -0.37 8.94 1.71
N VAL A 35 -1.17 8.60 0.70
CA VAL A 35 -1.22 7.27 0.08
C VAL A 35 -0.56 7.28 -1.29
N LEU A 36 0.21 6.23 -1.60
CA LEU A 36 0.77 6.00 -2.91
C LEU A 36 0.57 4.53 -3.32
N ALA A 37 -0.22 4.29 -4.36
CA ALA A 37 -0.55 2.94 -4.82
C ALA A 37 0.48 2.41 -5.82
N GLY A 38 1.31 1.46 -5.40
CA GLY A 38 2.27 0.78 -6.27
C GLY A 38 3.35 0.04 -5.49
N SER A 39 4.59 0.07 -5.99
CA SER A 39 5.74 -0.51 -5.32
C SER A 39 7.00 0.32 -5.57
N LEU A 40 7.99 0.16 -4.69
CA LEU A 40 9.35 0.64 -4.93
C LEU A 40 10.18 -0.52 -5.49
N VAL A 41 10.93 -0.26 -6.56
CA VAL A 41 11.88 -1.21 -7.14
C VAL A 41 13.26 -0.58 -7.18
N GLU A 42 14.29 -1.39 -6.99
CA GLU A 42 15.68 -0.96 -7.04
C GLU A 42 16.34 -1.52 -8.30
N GLN A 43 17.17 -0.70 -8.96
CA GLN A 43 17.84 -1.09 -10.19
C GLN A 43 19.30 -0.66 -10.18
N HIS A 44 20.15 -1.55 -10.69
CA HIS A 44 21.54 -1.25 -11.00
C HIS A 44 21.71 -1.05 -12.52
N ARG A 45 22.62 -0.16 -12.92
CA ARG A 45 22.84 0.22 -14.32
C ARG A 45 24.32 0.17 -14.69
N ARG A 46 24.64 -0.36 -15.87
CA ARG A 46 25.99 -0.30 -16.43
C ARG A 46 26.12 0.96 -17.28
N CYS A 47 27.21 1.72 -17.12
CA CYS A 47 27.40 2.97 -17.86
C CYS A 47 27.98 2.79 -19.27
N GLY A 48 28.51 1.61 -19.61
CA GLY A 48 29.11 1.33 -20.91
C GLY A 48 30.50 1.95 -21.14
N LYS A 49 31.03 2.70 -20.17
CA LYS A 49 32.38 3.28 -20.25
C LYS A 49 33.45 2.17 -20.24
N PRO A 50 34.35 2.11 -21.24
CA PRO A 50 35.48 1.18 -21.22
C PRO A 50 36.32 1.33 -19.94
N GLY A 51 36.67 0.22 -19.29
CA GLY A 51 37.45 0.20 -18.06
C GLY A 51 36.70 0.57 -16.77
N CYS A 52 35.39 0.78 -16.83
CA CYS A 52 34.62 1.02 -15.60
C CYS A 52 34.42 -0.28 -14.80
N SER A 53 34.61 -0.23 -13.48
CA SER A 53 34.40 -1.37 -12.57
C SER A 53 32.98 -1.94 -12.63
N CYS A 54 31.99 -1.12 -13.02
CA CYS A 54 30.59 -1.53 -13.17
C CYS A 54 30.37 -2.60 -14.26
N ALA A 55 31.35 -2.84 -15.15
CA ALA A 55 31.24 -3.82 -16.23
C ALA A 55 31.36 -5.27 -15.72
N GLY A 56 32.20 -5.50 -14.69
CA GLY A 56 32.41 -6.81 -14.06
C GLY A 56 31.79 -6.96 -12.68
N GLY A 57 31.32 -5.88 -12.06
CA GLY A 57 30.64 -5.88 -10.75
C GLY A 57 29.14 -5.63 -10.81
N ASP A 58 28.56 -5.19 -9.69
CA ASP A 58 27.11 -5.04 -9.47
C ASP A 58 26.42 -3.94 -10.29
N GLY A 59 27.17 -3.13 -11.04
CA GLY A 59 26.66 -1.95 -11.74
C GLY A 59 26.60 -0.71 -10.83
N HIS A 60 26.17 0.43 -11.38
CA HIS A 60 25.87 1.64 -10.61
C HIS A 60 24.48 1.54 -9.98
N GLY A 61 24.36 1.82 -8.69
CA GLY A 61 23.10 1.74 -7.97
C GLY A 61 23.31 1.35 -6.50
N PRO A 62 22.22 0.94 -5.80
CA PRO A 62 20.86 0.82 -6.33
C PRO A 62 20.19 2.19 -6.54
N TYR A 63 19.53 2.35 -7.69
CA TYR A 63 18.63 3.48 -7.95
C TYR A 63 17.19 3.05 -7.66
N ALA A 64 16.50 3.83 -6.82
CA ALA A 64 15.11 3.57 -6.49
C ALA A 64 14.16 4.14 -7.55
N TYR A 65 13.13 3.37 -7.88
CA TYR A 65 12.06 3.78 -8.78
C TYR A 65 10.70 3.38 -8.21
N PHE A 66 9.73 4.28 -8.33
CA PHE A 66 8.33 3.98 -8.05
C PHE A 66 7.65 3.38 -9.28
N SER A 67 6.99 2.24 -9.09
CA SER A 67 6.17 1.54 -10.07
C SER A 67 4.68 1.67 -9.68
N PRO A 68 3.88 2.49 -10.36
CA PRO A 68 2.46 2.68 -10.05
C PRO A 68 1.63 1.42 -10.35
N ARG A 69 0.54 1.25 -9.60
CA ARG A 69 -0.39 0.11 -9.80
C ARG A 69 -1.40 0.31 -10.94
N GLN A 70 -2.00 1.50 -11.08
CA GLN A 70 -3.20 1.70 -11.94
C GLN A 70 -3.01 2.65 -13.14
N VAL A 71 -2.08 3.60 -13.09
CA VAL A 71 -1.83 4.52 -14.21
C VAL A 71 -0.87 3.83 -15.18
N GLU A 72 -1.43 3.29 -16.27
CA GLU A 72 -0.74 2.66 -17.42
C GLU A 72 0.51 1.87 -17.04
N ARG A 73 0.42 0.53 -17.00
CA ARG A 73 1.59 -0.36 -16.90
C ARG A 73 2.68 0.15 -17.86
N GLY A 74 3.75 0.80 -17.35
CA GLY A 74 4.77 1.26 -18.29
C GLY A 74 5.90 2.14 -17.78
N ARG A 75 5.68 3.14 -16.90
CA ARG A 75 6.78 4.06 -16.57
C ARG A 75 7.13 4.14 -15.09
N LEU A 76 8.28 3.53 -14.79
CA LEU A 76 9.02 3.74 -13.56
C LEU A 76 9.33 5.22 -13.38
N ARG A 77 9.03 5.76 -12.20
CA ARG A 77 9.38 7.12 -11.81
C ARG A 77 10.62 7.07 -10.93
N TYR A 78 11.69 7.73 -11.34
CA TYR A 78 12.90 7.82 -10.53
C TYR A 78 12.58 8.46 -9.17
N VAL A 79 13.08 7.86 -8.09
CA VAL A 79 12.94 8.36 -6.73
C VAL A 79 14.32 8.81 -6.25
N PRO A 80 14.53 10.13 -6.05
CA PRO A 80 15.75 10.63 -5.43
C PRO A 80 15.99 9.98 -4.06
N ALA A 81 17.26 9.68 -3.73
CA ALA A 81 17.62 8.99 -2.48
C ALA A 81 16.98 9.61 -1.22
N ARG A 82 16.94 10.95 -1.14
CA ARG A 82 16.32 11.70 -0.03
C ARG A 82 14.82 11.45 0.13
N LEU A 83 14.12 11.03 -0.93
CA LEU A 83 12.68 10.78 -0.92
C LEU A 83 12.31 9.30 -0.74
N VAL A 84 13.27 8.38 -0.79
CA VAL A 84 13.00 6.93 -0.67
C VAL A 84 12.24 6.61 0.63
N GLY A 85 12.66 7.18 1.76
CA GLY A 85 11.96 6.99 3.03
C GLY A 85 10.53 7.52 3.03
N LEU A 86 10.28 8.66 2.38
CA LEU A 86 8.95 9.25 2.27
C LEU A 86 8.03 8.39 1.38
N VAL A 87 8.54 7.94 0.24
CA VAL A 87 7.82 7.07 -0.68
C VAL A 87 7.46 5.73 -0.03
N ARG A 88 8.39 5.13 0.74
CA ARG A 88 8.10 3.91 1.51
C ARG A 88 6.95 4.12 2.49
N ARG A 89 6.96 5.21 3.26
CA ARG A 89 5.84 5.53 4.18
C ARG A 89 4.50 5.63 3.46
N TYR A 90 4.44 6.23 2.26
CA TYR A 90 3.17 6.35 1.53
C TYR A 90 2.71 5.02 0.92
N LEU A 91 3.65 4.15 0.55
CA LEU A 91 3.37 2.78 0.11
C LEU A 91 2.82 1.95 1.27
N ASP A 92 3.45 2.02 2.44
CA ASP A 92 2.99 1.34 3.65
C ASP A 92 1.61 1.85 4.06
N ARG A 93 1.40 3.17 3.98
CA ARG A 93 0.09 3.77 4.23
C ARG A 93 -0.98 3.27 3.27
N CYS A 94 -0.63 3.06 2.00
CA CYS A 94 -1.54 2.45 1.04
C CYS A 94 -2.00 1.06 1.49
N VAL A 95 -1.08 0.23 2.01
CA VAL A 95 -1.40 -1.12 2.50
C VAL A 95 -2.34 -1.05 3.71
N GLU A 96 -2.07 -0.16 4.66
CA GLU A 96 -2.91 0.03 5.85
C GLU A 96 -4.32 0.51 5.49
N VAL A 97 -4.42 1.51 4.60
CA VAL A 97 -5.71 2.06 4.15
C VAL A 97 -6.50 1.01 3.38
N GLU A 98 -5.86 0.26 2.48
CA GLU A 98 -6.51 -0.83 1.74
C GLU A 98 -7.03 -1.92 2.69
N ALA A 99 -6.29 -2.24 3.75
CA ALA A 99 -6.73 -3.22 4.73
C ALA A 99 -7.92 -2.73 5.57
N ALA A 100 -7.87 -1.50 6.07
CA ALA A 100 -8.95 -0.91 6.83
C ALA A 100 -10.23 -0.78 5.98
N LEU A 101 -10.11 -0.36 4.72
CA LEU A 101 -11.24 -0.29 3.79
C LEU A 101 -11.87 -1.66 3.52
N ALA A 102 -11.06 -2.71 3.38
CA ALA A 102 -11.58 -4.06 3.19
C ALA A 102 -12.35 -4.55 4.42
N GLU A 103 -11.86 -4.29 5.63
CA GLU A 103 -12.54 -4.66 6.87
C GLU A 103 -13.83 -3.84 7.08
N ILE A 104 -13.79 -2.53 6.82
CA ILE A 104 -15.00 -1.67 6.81
C ILE A 104 -16.04 -2.21 5.83
N SER A 105 -15.62 -2.61 4.63
CA SER A 105 -16.51 -3.18 3.63
C SER A 105 -17.15 -4.48 4.12
N ALA A 106 -16.37 -5.38 4.73
CA ALA A 106 -16.88 -6.61 5.32
C ALA A 106 -17.90 -6.36 6.44
N ILE A 107 -17.62 -5.40 7.34
CA ILE A 107 -18.56 -4.97 8.38
C ILE A 107 -19.85 -4.42 7.76
N ASN A 108 -19.74 -3.57 6.73
CA ASN A 108 -20.91 -3.00 6.06
C ASN A 108 -21.75 -4.08 5.36
N VAL A 109 -21.13 -5.11 4.79
CA VAL A 109 -21.83 -6.27 4.21
C VAL A 109 -22.61 -7.04 5.28
N GLU A 110 -22.01 -7.25 6.46
CA GLU A 110 -22.69 -7.90 7.59
C GLU A 110 -23.86 -7.06 8.12
N LEU A 111 -23.65 -5.76 8.34
CA LEU A 111 -24.72 -4.84 8.76
C LEU A 111 -25.85 -4.77 7.72
N LEU A 112 -25.51 -4.81 6.43
CA LEU A 112 -26.49 -4.87 5.35
C LEU A 112 -27.31 -6.17 5.41
N ALA A 113 -26.67 -7.32 5.65
CA ALA A 113 -27.36 -8.61 5.81
C ALA A 113 -28.35 -8.60 6.98
N ARG A 114 -28.02 -7.87 8.06
CA ARG A 114 -28.91 -7.65 9.22
C ARG A 114 -29.97 -6.58 9.01
N ARG A 115 -29.90 -5.79 7.94
CA ARG A 115 -30.72 -4.60 7.67
C ARG A 115 -30.50 -3.46 8.67
N GLU A 116 -29.28 -3.33 9.17
CA GLU A 116 -28.86 -2.37 10.21
C GLU A 116 -27.77 -1.40 9.71
N LEU A 117 -27.52 -1.36 8.40
CA LEU A 117 -26.56 -0.43 7.80
C LEU A 117 -27.02 1.03 8.02
N THR A 118 -26.17 1.82 8.69
CA THR A 118 -26.37 3.24 8.98
C THR A 118 -25.14 4.08 8.69
#